data_AF-A0A5C4LY87-F1
#
_entry.id   AF-A0A5C4LY87-F1
#
_cell.length_a   1.000
_cell.length_b   1.000
_cell.length_c   1.000
_cell.angle_alpha   90.00
_cell.angle_beta   90.00
_cell.angle_gamma   90.00
#
_symmetry.space_group_name_H-M   'P 1'
#
loop_
_entity.id
_entity.type
_entity.pdbx_description
1 polymer ?
#
loop_
_entity_poly.entity_id
_entity_poly.type
_entity_poly.pdbx_seq_one_letter_code
_entity_poly.pdbx_strand_id
1 'polypeptide(L)' 'MWEVRATPGRRDELLRWVESAVDRDADIYLGGEERIVVIVRGAERLPEPPEDLLARPVHQWPFRHYRTVTG' A
#
# COMPACT_ATOMS: atom_id res chain seq x y z
N MET A 1 -5.72 -5.69 2.00
CA MET A 1 -5.45 -4.30 2.37
C MET A 1 -4.04 -4.33 2.88
N TRP A 2 -3.28 -3.35 2.45
CA TRP A 2 -1.84 -3.36 2.56
C TRP A 2 -1.42 -2.01 3.09
N GLU A 3 -0.71 -1.97 4.20
CA GLU A 3 -0.21 -0.75 4.82
C GLU A 3 1.31 -0.84 4.98
N VAL A 4 1.98 0.22 4.56
CA VAL A 4 3.42 0.38 4.73
C VAL A 4 3.76 1.75 5.26
N ARG A 5 4.92 1.85 5.90
CA ARG A 5 5.50 3.11 6.35
C ARG A 5 6.89 3.23 5.76
N ALA A 6 7.12 4.30 5.01
CA ALA A 6 8.44 4.54 4.45
C ALA A 6 9.42 4.98 5.54
N THR A 7 10.70 4.69 5.33
CA THR A 7 11.80 5.37 6.01
C THR A 7 11.62 6.90 5.87
N PRO A 8 11.93 7.72 6.90
CA PRO A 8 11.74 9.17 6.84
C PRO A 8 12.33 9.81 5.58
N GLY A 9 11.50 10.54 4.81
CA GLY A 9 11.91 11.21 3.58
C GLY A 9 11.93 10.32 2.33
N ARG A 10 11.52 9.05 2.43
CA ARG A 10 11.54 8.08 1.33
C ARG A 10 10.14 7.71 0.81
N ARG A 11 9.07 8.39 1.25
CA ARG A 11 7.69 8.06 0.81
C ARG A 11 7.53 8.07 -0.71
N ASP A 12 8.09 9.04 -1.41
CA ASP A 12 7.91 9.16 -2.87
C ASP A 12 8.66 8.05 -3.63
N GLU A 13 9.74 7.52 -3.07
CA GLU A 13 10.44 6.35 -3.60
C GLU A 13 9.65 5.07 -3.35
N LEU A 14 9.09 4.92 -2.15
CA LEU A 14 8.20 3.81 -1.84
C LEU A 14 6.92 3.86 -2.67
N LEU A 15 6.37 5.05 -2.94
CA LEU A 15 5.18 5.23 -3.78
C LEU A 15 5.45 4.77 -5.22
N ARG A 16 6.57 5.18 -5.82
CA ARG A 16 6.97 4.71 -7.16
C ARG A 16 7.12 3.19 -7.21
N TRP A 17 7.70 2.60 -6.16
CA TRP A 17 7.76 1.14 -6.06
C TRP A 17 6.35 0.53 -6.00
N VAL A 18 5.45 1.07 -5.17
CA VAL A 18 4.06 0.59 -5.05
C VAL A 18 3.35 0.64 -6.39
N GLU A 19 3.42 1.77 -7.08
CA GLU A 19 2.80 1.96 -8.41
C GLU A 19 3.32 0.94 -9.43
N SER A 20 4.60 0.57 -9.35
CA SER A 20 5.19 -0.47 -10.22
C SER A 20 4.83 -1.90 -9.81
N ALA A 21 4.54 -2.13 -8.52
CA ALA A 21 4.28 -3.44 -7.95
C ALA A 21 2.80 -3.85 -8.03
N VAL A 22 1.91 -2.88 -8.22
CA VAL A 22 0.46 -3.09 -8.31
C VAL A 22 0.05 -3.13 -9.78
N ASP A 23 -0.18 -4.33 -10.30
CA ASP A 23 -0.53 -4.62 -11.71
C ASP A 23 -2.05 -4.72 -11.96
N ARG A 24 -2.87 -4.29 -11.00
CA ARG A 24 -4.33 -4.48 -11.02
C ARG A 24 -5.07 -3.34 -10.34
N ASP A 25 -6.38 -3.34 -10.47
CA ASP A 25 -7.26 -2.29 -9.93
C ASP A 25 -7.09 -2.11 -8.42
N ALA A 26 -6.60 -0.93 -8.04
CA ALA A 26 -6.23 -0.61 -6.68
C ALA A 26 -6.40 0.88 -6.39
N ASP A 27 -6.80 1.17 -5.16
CA ASP A 27 -6.83 2.51 -4.61
C ASP A 27 -5.62 2.71 -3.69
N ILE A 28 -4.82 3.74 -3.95
CA ILE A 28 -3.64 4.12 -3.15
C ILE A 28 -3.97 5.37 -2.34
N TYR A 29 -3.69 5.32 -1.04
CA TYR A 29 -3.93 6.41 -0.10
C TYR A 29 -2.62 6.82 0.58
N LEU A 30 -2.39 8.12 0.67
CA LEU A 30 -1.28 8.70 1.41
C LEU A 30 -1.75 9.13 2.80
N GLY A 31 -1.05 8.66 3.82
CA GLY A 31 -1.29 9.04 5.21
C GLY A 31 -0.16 9.91 5.78
N GLY A 32 -0.36 10.39 7.00
CA GLY A 32 0.71 10.99 7.79
C GLY A 32 1.81 9.97 8.13
N GLU A 33 2.95 10.48 8.60
CA GLU A 33 4.11 9.67 9.01
C GLU A 33 4.70 8.78 7.89
N GLU A 34 4.75 9.27 6.65
CA GLU A 34 5.26 8.50 5.51
C GLU A 34 4.45 7.21 5.20
N ARG A 35 3.18 7.15 5.64
CA ARG A 35 2.31 5.99 5.45
C ARG A 35 1.71 5.94 4.05
N ILE A 36 1.68 4.75 3.46
CA ILE A 36 0.92 4.43 2.25
C ILE A 36 -0.01 3.26 2.57
N VAL A 37 -1.28 3.38 2.18
CA VAL A 37 -2.27 2.30 2.25
C VAL A 37 -2.71 1.96 0.84
N VAL A 38 -2.71 0.67 0.51
CA VAL A 38 -3.14 0.16 -0.79
C VAL A 38 -4.29 -0.82 -0.59
N ILE A 39 -5.39 -0.54 -1.29
CA ILE A 39 -6.58 -1.38 -1.36
C ILE A 39 -6.61 -2.01 -2.74
N VAL A 40 -6.13 -3.25 -2.84
CA VAL A 40 -6.11 -4.01 -4.10
C VAL A 40 -7.29 -4.96 -4.17
N ARG A 41 -8.06 -4.92 -5.25
CA ARG A 41 -9.20 -5.81 -5.45
C ARG A 41 -8.73 -7.15 -6.03
N GLY A 42 -9.22 -8.26 -5.48
CA GLY A 42 -8.94 -9.60 -6.00
C GLY A 42 -7.50 -10.11 -5.80
N ALA A 43 -6.69 -9.47 -4.94
CA ALA A 43 -5.36 -9.96 -4.59
C ALA A 43 -5.35 -10.61 -3.20
N GLU A 44 -4.69 -11.77 -3.10
CA GLU A 44 -4.42 -12.40 -1.80
C GLU A 44 -3.29 -11.69 -1.05
N ARG A 45 -2.23 -11.30 -1.77
CA ARG A 45 -1.04 -10.66 -1.20
C ARG A 45 -0.34 -9.76 -2.21
N LEU A 46 0.23 -8.66 -1.74
CA LEU A 46 1.16 -7.84 -2.53
C LEU A 46 2.61 -8.23 -2.23
N PRO A 47 3.53 -8.04 -3.20
CA PRO A 47 4.96 -8.26 -2.96
C PRO A 47 5.45 -7.41 -1.78
N GLU A 48 6.57 -7.84 -1.20
CA GLU A 48 7.26 -7.05 -0.16
C GLU A 48 8.21 -6.04 -0.84
N PRO A 49 8.21 -4.77 -0.42
CA PRO A 49 9.16 -3.77 -0.90
C PRO A 49 10.56 -4.01 -0.36
N PRO A 50 11.59 -3.39 -0.97
CA PRO A 50 12.94 -3.35 -0.41
C PRO A 50 12.95 -2.91 1.06
N GLU A 51 13.66 -3.65 1.92
CA GLU A 51 13.65 -3.43 3.37
C GLU A 51 14.20 -2.05 3.76
N ASP A 52 15.11 -1.47 2.98
CA ASP A 52 15.68 -0.14 3.19
C ASP A 52 14.67 1.00 2.98
N LEU A 53 13.59 0.73 2.25
CA LEU A 53 12.47 1.66 2.09
C LEU A 53 11.50 1.63 3.26
N LEU A 54 11.58 0.62 4.14
CA LEU A 54 10.60 0.39 5.19
C LEU A 54 11.09 0.86 6.56
N ALA A 55 10.30 1.72 7.21
CA ALA A 55 10.50 2.06 8.61
C ALA A 55 10.04 0.94 9.57
N ARG A 56 9.21 0.01 9.09
CA ARG A 56 8.71 -1.16 9.82
C ARG A 56 8.21 -2.22 8.83
N PRO A 57 8.05 -3.48 9.26
CA PRO A 57 7.47 -4.52 8.41
C PRO A 57 6.12 -4.12 7.81
N VAL A 58 5.84 -4.64 6.63
CA VAL A 58 4.56 -4.45 5.96
C VAL A 58 3.44 -5.12 6.76
N HIS A 59 2.30 -4.44 6.86
CA HIS A 59 1.10 -5.04 7.42
C HIS A 59 0.11 -5.35 6.28
N GLN A 60 -0.26 -6.63 6.14
CA GLN A 60 -1.21 -7.09 5.12
C GLN A 60 -2.33 -7.89 5.77
N TRP A 61 -3.59 -7.64 5.37
CA TRP A 61 -4.72 -8.43 5.82
C TRP A 61 -5.77 -8.62 4.72
N PRO A 62 -6.44 -9.79 4.68
CA PRO A 62 -7.55 -10.01 3.76
C PRO A 62 -8.72 -9.09 4.11
N PHE A 63 -9.45 -8.68 3.09
CA PHE A 63 -10.65 -7.86 3.23
C PHE A 63 -11.60 -8.16 2.08
N ARG A 64 -12.89 -7.95 2.33
CA ARG A 64 -13.95 -8.13 1.33
C ARG A 64 -14.61 -6.78 1.05
N HIS A 65 -14.70 -6.41 -0.22
CA HIS A 65 -15.55 -5.30 -0.62
C HIS A 65 -17.01 -5.65 -0.33
N TYR A 66 -17.70 -4.78 0.42
CA TYR A 66 -19.10 -4.97 0.78
C TYR A 66 -20.03 -4.13 -0.10
N ARG A 67 -19.77 -2.83 -0.21
CA ARG A 67 -20.46 -1.89 -1.10
C ARG A 67 -19.65 -0.62 -1.31
N THR A 68 -19.95 0.09 -2.39
CA THR A 68 -19.55 1.48 -2.61
C THR A 68 -20.72 2.39 -2.25
N VAL A 69 -20.46 3.52 -1.59
CA VAL A 69 -21.47 4.55 -1.32
C VAL A 69 -21.17 5.76 -2.20
N THR A 70 -22.09 6.09 -3.10
CA THR A 70 -22.02 7.29 -3.92
C THR A 70 -22.76 8.43 -3.21
N GLY A 71 -22.12 9.60 -3.13
CA GLY A 71 -22.71 10.82 -2.58
C GLY A 71 -23.62 11.53 -3.56
#